data_AF-A0A1S8JJJ8-F1
#
_entry.id   AF-A0A1S8JJJ8-F1
#
_cell.length_a   1.000
_cell.length_b   1.000
_cell.length_c   1.000
_cell.angle_alpha   90.00
_cell.angle_beta   90.00
_cell.angle_gamma   90.00
#
_symmetry.space_group_name_H-M   'P 1'
#
loop_
_entity.id
_entity.type
_entity.pdbx_description
1 polymer ?
#
loop_
_entity_poly.entity_id
_entity_poly.type
_entity_poly.pdbx_seq_one_letter_code
_entity_poly.pdbx_strand_id
1 'polypeptide(L)' 'LLEVVDKKTPMLEAFREADNVLRQGVQGISDLITAPGYVNLDFADVKTVMENQGTALMGIGVASGEDRVVEATKK' A
#
# COMPACT_ATOMS: atom_id res chain seq x y z
N LEU A 1 5.09 -5.22 -11.34
CA LEU A 1 3.87 -5.89 -11.87
C LEU A 1 4.22 -7.11 -12.72
N LEU A 2 4.92 -6.99 -13.86
CA LEU A 2 5.36 -8.15 -14.66
C LEU A 2 6.37 -9.10 -13.96
N GLU A 3 7.02 -8.66 -12.88
CA GLU A 3 7.91 -9.50 -12.06
C GLU A 3 7.20 -10.20 -10.89
N VAL A 4 6.00 -9.74 -10.51
CA VAL A 4 5.19 -10.29 -9.41
C VAL A 4 4.17 -11.30 -9.94
N VAL A 5 3.83 -11.18 -11.23
CA VAL A 5 2.82 -11.99 -11.90
C VAL A 5 3.52 -13.09 -12.69
N ASP A 6 3.20 -14.35 -12.40
CA ASP A 6 3.78 -15.52 -13.04
C ASP A 6 3.54 -15.47 -14.56
N LYS A 7 4.50 -15.89 -15.41
CA LYS A 7 4.41 -15.70 -16.88
C LYS A 7 3.23 -16.42 -17.55
N LYS A 8 2.54 -17.29 -16.80
CA LYS A 8 1.33 -18.02 -17.22
C LYS A 8 0.02 -17.33 -16.82
N THR A 9 0.09 -16.24 -16.08
CA THR A 9 -1.10 -15.56 -15.57
C THR A 9 -1.87 -14.93 -16.73
N PRO A 10 -3.16 -15.25 -16.91
CA PRO A 10 -4.00 -14.62 -17.92
C PRO A 10 -3.97 -13.09 -17.80
N MET A 11 -3.96 -12.38 -18.93
CA MET A 11 -3.98 -10.90 -18.95
C MET A 11 -5.03 -10.28 -18.02
N LEU A 12 -6.21 -10.91 -17.92
CA LEU A 12 -7.28 -10.46 -17.03
C LEU A 12 -6.90 -10.47 -15.55
N GLU A 13 -6.13 -11.47 -15.12
CA GLU A 13 -5.69 -11.62 -13.74
C GLU A 13 -4.51 -10.70 -13.43
N ALA A 14 -3.63 -10.43 -14.41
CA ALA A 14 -2.61 -9.39 -14.30
C ALA A 14 -3.23 -7.98 -14.10
N PHE A 15 -4.31 -7.66 -14.81
CA PHE A 15 -5.04 -6.40 -14.60
C PHE A 15 -5.71 -6.35 -13.23
N ARG A 16 -6.30 -7.47 -12.77
CA ARG A 16 -6.86 -7.53 -11.41
C ARG A 16 -5.80 -7.28 -10.33
N GLU A 17 -4.58 -7.78 -10.51
CA GLU A 17 -3.49 -7.49 -9.58
C GLU A 17 -3.04 -6.03 -9.63
N ALA A 18 -3.02 -5.41 -10.81
CA ALA A 18 -2.78 -3.97 -10.92
C ALA A 18 -3.88 -3.15 -10.19
N ASP A 19 -5.14 -3.53 -10.37
CA ASP A 19 -6.28 -2.92 -9.70
C ASP A 19 -6.22 -3.14 -8.17
N ASN A 20 -5.76 -4.31 -7.73
CA ASN A 20 -5.52 -4.59 -6.31
C ASN A 20 -4.47 -3.63 -5.73
N VAL A 21 -3.35 -3.41 -6.42
CA VAL A 21 -2.30 -2.48 -5.98
C VAL A 21 -2.83 -1.05 -5.90
N LEU A 22 -3.57 -0.60 -6.92
CA LEU A 22 -4.19 0.72 -6.92
C LEU A 22 -5.21 0.87 -5.77
N ARG A 23 -6.06 -0.14 -5.55
CA ARG A 23 -7.02 -0.16 -4.44
C ARG A 23 -6.31 -0.07 -3.10
N GLN A 24 -5.27 -0.87 -2.89
CA GLN A 24 -4.53 -0.87 -1.63
C GLN A 24 -3.86 0.47 -1.35
N GLY A 25 -3.36 1.17 -2.39
CA GLY A 25 -2.76 2.49 -2.21
C GLY A 25 -3.77 3.57 -1.82
N VAL A 26 -4.93 3.59 -2.47
CA VAL A 26 -6.02 4.51 -2.10
C VAL A 26 -6.58 4.17 -0.72
N GLN A 27 -6.74 2.87 -0.41
CA GLN A 27 -7.24 2.42 0.87
C GLN A 27 -6.28 2.75 2.01
N GLY A 28 -4.97 2.60 1.83
CA GLY A 28 -3.99 2.97 2.87
C GLY A 28 -4.09 4.45 3.28
N ILE A 29 -4.23 5.35 2.32
CA ILE A 29 -4.41 6.79 2.60
C ILE A 29 -5.79 7.06 3.21
N SER A 30 -6.84 6.46 2.66
CA SER A 30 -8.21 6.64 3.12
C SER A 30 -8.42 6.13 4.54
N ASP A 31 -7.89 4.97 4.88
CA ASP A 31 -8.04 4.34 6.20
C ASP A 31 -7.29 5.15 7.27
N LEU A 32 -6.13 5.75 6.94
CA LEU A 32 -5.42 6.66 7.84
C LEU A 32 -6.22 7.93 8.19
N ILE A 33 -7.12 8.36 7.29
CA ILE A 33 -7.96 9.55 7.49
C ILE A 33 -9.29 9.19 8.16
N THR A 34 -9.89 8.05 7.79
CA THR A 34 -11.28 7.70 8.12
C THR A 34 -11.42 6.74 9.31
N ALA A 35 -10.41 5.92 9.60
CA ALA A 35 -10.43 4.95 10.69
C ALA A 35 -9.41 5.35 11.76
N PRO A 36 -9.81 6.13 12.78
CA PRO A 36 -8.90 6.53 13.85
C PRO A 36 -8.42 5.31 14.64
N GLY A 37 -7.13 5.00 14.50
CA GLY A 37 -6.42 4.03 15.32
C GLY A 37 -5.84 4.67 16.60
N TYR A 38 -5.08 3.89 17.36
CA TYR A 38 -4.35 4.40 18.55
C TYR A 38 -3.29 5.45 18.19
N VAL A 39 -2.76 5.39 16.96
CA VAL A 39 -1.89 6.42 16.38
C VAL A 39 -2.62 6.95 15.16
N ASN A 40 -3.14 8.17 15.26
CA ASN A 40 -3.85 8.84 14.18
C ASN A 40 -2.94 9.88 13.54
N LEU A 41 -2.85 9.85 12.21
CA LEU A 41 -2.29 10.95 11.43
C LEU A 41 -3.43 11.88 11.05
N ASP A 42 -3.22 13.19 11.09
CA ASP A 42 -4.21 14.12 10.58
C ASP A 42 -4.07 14.32 9.06
N PHE A 43 -5.14 14.81 8.43
CA PHE A 43 -5.12 15.07 6.99
C PHE A 43 -4.11 16.16 6.60
N ALA A 44 -3.77 17.06 7.52
CA ALA A 44 -2.82 18.13 7.26
C ALA A 44 -1.38 17.60 7.19
N ASP A 45 -1.02 16.62 8.02
CA ASP A 45 0.26 15.92 8.01
C ASP A 45 0.43 15.14 6.70
N VAL A 46 -0.59 14.37 6.31
CA VAL A 46 -0.59 13.63 5.04
C VAL A 46 -0.47 14.58 3.86
N LYS A 47 -1.28 15.65 3.83
CA LYS A 47 -1.22 16.65 2.77
C LYS A 47 0.15 17.30 2.71
N THR A 48 0.72 17.71 3.84
CA THR A 48 2.02 18.39 3.91
C THR A 48 3.17 17.49 3.45
N VAL A 49 3.13 16.20 3.81
CA VAL A 49 4.14 15.22 3.36
C VAL A 49 3.97 14.91 1.87
N MET A 50 2.75 14.93 1.32
CA MET A 50 2.51 14.59 -0.09
C MET A 50 2.58 15.80 -1.05
N GLU A 51 2.32 17.02 -0.57
CA GLU A 51 2.28 18.24 -1.38
C GLU A 51 3.70 18.63 -1.82
N ASN A 52 3.92 18.72 -3.14
CA ASN A 52 5.19 19.09 -3.79
C ASN A 52 6.37 18.10 -3.68
N GLN A 53 6.18 16.84 -3.25
CA GLN A 53 7.28 15.86 -3.21
C GLN A 53 7.71 15.31 -4.58
N GLY A 54 6.85 15.41 -5.61
CA GLY A 54 7.11 14.80 -6.91
C GLY A 54 6.82 13.30 -6.91
N THR A 55 7.80 12.45 -7.20
CA THR A 55 7.61 11.00 -7.30
C THR A 55 7.58 10.34 -5.92
N ALA A 56 6.48 9.66 -5.59
CA ALA A 56 6.34 8.88 -4.36
C ALA A 56 6.47 7.38 -4.65
N LEU A 57 7.03 6.62 -3.70
CA LEU A 57 7.06 5.17 -3.72
C LEU A 57 6.21 4.64 -2.56
N MET A 58 5.35 3.67 -2.85
CA MET A 58 4.50 3.02 -1.87
C MET A 58 4.77 1.52 -1.88
N GLY A 59 5.19 0.99 -0.73
CA GLY A 59 5.37 -0.44 -0.49
C GLY A 59 4.32 -0.94 0.51
N ILE A 60 3.74 -2.11 0.24
CA ILE A 60 2.73 -2.72 1.11
C ILE A 60 3.20 -4.12 1.48
N GLY A 61 3.53 -4.29 2.75
CA GLY A 61 3.98 -5.57 3.29
C GLY A 61 2.93 -6.19 4.20
N VAL A 62 2.68 -7.49 4.01
CA VAL A 62 1.79 -8.28 4.87
C VAL A 62 2.58 -9.44 5.46
N ALA A 63 2.51 -9.55 6.79
CA ALA A 63 3.11 -10.65 7.55
C ALA A 63 2.27 -11.00 8.78
N SER A 64 2.49 -12.20 9.31
CA SER A 64 1.72 -12.80 10.40
C SER A 64 2.65 -13.57 11.33
N GLY A 65 2.31 -13.69 12.61
CA GLY A 65 3.14 -14.34 13.62
C GLY A 65 3.77 -13.35 14.60
N GLU A 66 4.75 -13.82 15.37
CA GLU A 66 5.41 -13.06 16.43
C GLU A 66 6.25 -11.90 15.86
N ASP A 67 6.99 -12.15 14.78
CA ASP A 67 7.84 -11.16 14.09
C ASP A 67 7.14 -10.39 12.96
N ARG A 68 5.79 -10.39 12.96
CA ARG A 68 4.98 -9.81 11.86
C ARG A 68 5.32 -8.36 11.52
N VAL A 69 5.76 -7.56 12.48
CA VAL A 69 6.10 -6.15 12.23
C VAL A 69 7.37 -6.07 11.39
N VAL A 70 8.41 -6.78 11.81
CA VAL A 70 9.71 -6.77 11.13
C VAL A 70 9.62 -7.42 9.75
N GLU A 71 8.86 -8.50 9.64
CA GLU A 71 8.66 -9.17 8.35
C GLU A 71 7.83 -8.33 7.37
N ALA A 72 6.78 -7.65 7.83
CA ALA A 72 5.98 -6.77 6.98
C ALA A 72 6.80 -5.58 6.47
N THR A 73 7.68 -5.00 7.29
CA THR A 73 8.52 -3.86 6.86
C THR A 73 9.66 -4.25 5.91
N LYS A 74 10.11 -5.52 5.93
CA LYS A 74 11.21 -6.01 5.07
C LYS A 74 10.76 -6.44 3.67
N LYS A 75 9.47 -6.73 3.47
CA LYS A 75 8.90 -7.11 2.17
C LYS A 75 8.64 -5.90 1.31
#